data_AF-A0A929VHP1-F1
#
_entry.id   AF-A0A929VHP1-F1
#
_cell.length_a   1.000
_cell.length_b   1.000
_cell.length_c   1.000
_cell.angle_alpha   90.00
_cell.angle_beta   90.00
_cell.angle_gamma   90.00
#
_symmetry.space_group_name_H-M   'P 1'
#
loop_
_entity.id
_entity.type
_entity.pdbx_description
1 polymer ?
#
loop_
_entity_poly.entity_id
_entity_poly.type
_entity_poly.pdbx_seq_one_letter_code
_entity_poly.pdbx_strand_id
1 'polypeptide(L)'
;MTNPHDIIIKPVVTEQSMTEMGNKTYTFVVAKSANKTEIKKAVEKIFEVKVERVNTLNYDGKTKRMGRTVGKTASFKKAVVKLAADSKDIEFFTGM
;
A
#
# COMPACT_ATOMS: atom_id res chain seq x y z
N MET A 1 -20.64 3.82 -5.66
CA MET A 1 -19.40 4.32 -5.04
C MET A 1 -18.64 3.12 -4.48
N THR A 2 -17.38 2.93 -4.87
CA THR A 2 -16.53 1.84 -4.35
C THR A 2 -16.20 2.11 -2.88
N ASN A 3 -16.31 1.09 -2.02
CA ASN A 3 -16.00 1.23 -0.59
C ASN A 3 -14.48 1.47 -0.40
N PRO A 4 -14.05 2.47 0.38
CA PRO A 4 -12.64 2.72 0.68
C PRO A 4 -11.88 1.48 1.19
N HIS A 5 -12.54 0.62 1.97
CA HIS A 5 -11.93 -0.58 2.54
C HIS A 5 -11.62 -1.66 1.50
N ASP A 6 -12.30 -1.64 0.34
CA ASP A 6 -12.00 -2.57 -0.75
C ASP A 6 -10.75 -2.16 -1.54
N ILE A 7 -10.36 -0.88 -1.44
CA ILE A 7 -9.22 -0.31 -2.16
C ILE A 7 -7.90 -0.64 -1.46
N ILE A 8 -7.86 -0.53 -0.13
CA ILE A 8 -6.66 -0.83 0.68
C ILE A 8 -6.78 -2.25 1.24
N ILE A 9 -5.95 -3.16 0.75
CA ILE A 9 -6.06 -4.58 1.08
C ILE A 9 -5.24 -4.92 2.33
N LYS A 10 -3.96 -4.52 2.36
CA LYS A 10 -3.07 -4.81 3.49
C LYS A 10 -1.83 -3.90 3.53
N PRO A 11 -1.22 -3.66 4.70
CA PRO A 11 0.08 -3.01 4.82
C PRO A 11 1.20 -3.91 4.27
N VAL A 12 2.28 -3.29 3.81
CA VAL A 12 3.53 -3.99 3.45
C VAL A 12 4.59 -3.60 4.46
N VAL A 13 5.10 -4.61 5.18
CA VAL A 13 6.16 -4.45 6.17
C VAL A 13 7.41 -5.18 5.68
N THR A 14 8.45 -4.41 5.44
CA THR A 14 9.77 -4.81 4.93
C THR A 14 10.81 -3.85 5.50
N GLU A 15 12.10 -4.21 5.53
CA GLU A 15 13.17 -3.32 6.00
C GLU A 15 13.12 -1.94 5.33
N GLN A 16 12.96 -1.92 4.00
CA GLN A 16 12.84 -0.69 3.23
C GLN A 16 11.63 0.16 3.66
N SER A 17 10.45 -0.45 3.80
CA SER A 17 9.26 0.30 4.20
C SER A 17 9.38 0.86 5.61
N MET A 18 10.09 0.17 6.52
CA MET A 18 10.36 0.69 7.86
C MET A 18 11.33 1.88 7.82
N THR A 19 12.36 1.85 6.97
CA THR A 19 13.24 3.01 6.78
C THR A 19 12.48 4.23 6.24
N GLU A 20 11.57 4.00 5.30
CA GLU A 20 10.77 5.06 4.69
C GLU A 20 9.70 5.67 5.63
N MET A 21 9.33 4.96 6.71
CA MET A 21 8.41 5.49 7.72
C MET A 21 8.96 6.72 8.45
N GLY A 22 10.28 6.81 8.64
CA GLY A 22 10.91 8.03 9.18
C GLY A 22 10.65 9.27 8.32
N ASN A 23 10.36 9.07 7.03
CA ASN A 23 9.99 10.12 6.07
C ASN A 23 8.47 10.18 5.82
N LYS A 24 7.65 9.71 6.77
CA LYS A 24 6.18 9.66 6.68
C LYS A 24 5.65 9.01 5.39
N THR A 25 6.39 8.01 4.91
CA THR A 25 6.06 7.29 3.68
C THR A 25 5.66 5.86 4.03
N TYR A 26 4.45 5.48 3.65
CA TYR A 26 3.83 4.21 4.01
C TYR A 26 3.50 3.40 2.78
N THR A 27 3.66 2.08 2.87
CA THR A 27 3.44 1.17 1.75
C THR A 27 2.27 0.23 1.99
N PHE A 28 1.37 0.14 1.01
CA PHE A 28 0.19 -0.71 1.03
C PHE A 28 0.10 -1.58 -0.22
N VAL A 29 -0.54 -2.74 -0.07
CA VAL A 29 -1.11 -3.47 -1.20
C VAL A 29 -2.53 -2.96 -1.42
N VAL A 30 -2.83 -2.60 -2.66
CA VAL A 30 -4.11 -2.02 -3.06
C VAL A 30 -4.77 -2.85 -4.16
N ALA A 31 -6.06 -2.62 -4.37
CA ALA A 31 -6.81 -3.20 -5.48
C ALA A 31 -6.16 -2.82 -6.83
N LYS A 32 -6.05 -3.79 -7.74
CA LYS A 32 -5.39 -3.58 -9.05
C LYS A 32 -6.09 -2.54 -9.91
N SER A 33 -7.42 -2.51 -9.83
CA SER A 33 -8.29 -1.59 -10.55
C SER A 33 -8.24 -0.16 -10.00
N ALA A 34 -7.71 0.07 -8.79
CA ALA A 34 -7.78 1.36 -8.13
C ALA A 34 -6.84 2.40 -8.75
N ASN A 35 -7.36 3.61 -8.99
CA ASN A 35 -6.58 4.75 -9.47
C ASN A 35 -5.88 5.50 -8.34
N LYS A 36 -4.85 6.30 -8.65
CA LYS A 36 -4.10 7.07 -7.64
C LYS A 36 -5.00 8.01 -6.83
N THR A 37 -5.97 8.65 -7.48
CA THR A 37 -6.93 9.55 -6.85
C THR A 37 -7.85 8.82 -5.87
N GLU A 38 -8.24 7.58 -6.20
CA GLU A 38 -9.09 6.75 -5.35
C GLU A 38 -8.31 6.25 -4.13
N ILE A 39 -7.07 5.81 -4.33
CA ILE A 39 -6.16 5.40 -3.26
C ILE A 39 -5.93 6.57 -2.29
N LYS A 40 -5.69 7.79 -2.82
CA LYS A 40 -5.55 8.99 -2.00
C LYS A 40 -6.77 9.20 -1.10
N LYS A 41 -7.97 9.27 -1.71
CA LYS A 41 -9.23 9.47 -0.97
C LYS A 41 -9.51 8.36 0.04
N ALA A 42 -9.16 7.11 -0.29
CA ALA A 42 -9.35 5.98 0.60
C ALA A 42 -8.44 6.06 1.83
N VAL A 43 -7.16 6.38 1.66
CA VAL A 43 -6.21 6.55 2.77
C VAL A 43 -6.63 7.71 3.67
N GLU A 44 -6.97 8.86 3.06
CA GLU A 44 -7.42 10.05 3.82
C GLU A 44 -8.68 9.76 4.64
N LYS A 45 -9.61 8.94 4.11
CA LYS A 45 -10.86 8.61 4.81
C LYS A 45 -10.71 7.53 5.88
N ILE A 46 -9.86 6.51 5.66
CA ILE A 46 -9.69 5.40 6.62
C ILE A 46 -8.84 5.83 7.81
N PHE A 47 -7.79 6.61 7.56
CA PHE A 47 -6.81 6.96 8.59
C PHE A 47 -6.92 8.42 9.05
N GLU A 48 -7.86 9.20 8.49
CA GLU A 48 -8.06 10.63 8.82
C GLU A 48 -6.78 11.47 8.70
N VAL A 49 -5.92 11.11 7.72
CA VAL A 49 -4.64 11.76 7.44
C VAL A 49 -4.70 12.61 6.17
N LYS A 50 -3.70 13.48 5.97
CA LYS A 50 -3.55 14.26 4.74
C LYS A 50 -2.44 13.69 3.87
N VAL A 51 -2.77 13.31 2.63
CA VAL A 51 -1.82 12.69 1.71
C VAL A 51 -1.23 13.73 0.75
N GLU A 52 0.11 13.82 0.74
CA GLU A 52 0.85 14.68 -0.18
C GLU A 52 0.90 14.05 -1.58
N ARG A 53 1.37 12.79 -1.66
CA ARG A 53 1.64 12.13 -2.93
C ARG A 53 1.38 10.62 -2.86
N VAL A 54 0.92 10.06 -3.98
CA VAL A 54 0.73 8.61 -4.17
C VAL A 54 1.55 8.13 -5.37
N ASN A 55 2.43 7.16 -5.12
CA ASN A 55 3.13 6.40 -6.14
C ASN A 55 2.56 4.98 -6.18
N THR A 56 2.41 4.40 -7.37
CA THR A 56 1.85 3.06 -7.54
C THR A 56 2.71 2.25 -8.49
N LEU A 57 2.85 0.96 -8.21
CA LEU A 57 3.59 0.01 -9.04
C LEU A 57 2.87 -1.34 -9.06
N ASN A 58 2.89 -2.00 -10.22
CA ASN A 58 2.31 -3.32 -10.38
C ASN A 58 3.40 -4.38 -10.19
N TYR A 59 3.10 -5.41 -9.40
CA TYR A 59 3.98 -6.54 -9.17
C TYR A 59 3.37 -7.79 -9.78
N ASP A 60 4.07 -8.39 -10.75
CA ASP A 60 3.52 -9.44 -11.60
C ASP A 60 3.42 -10.82 -10.94
N GLY A 61 3.90 -10.97 -9.71
CA GLY A 61 4.00 -12.27 -9.05
C GLY A 61 5.26 -13.03 -9.46
N LYS A 62 5.77 -13.90 -8.59
CA LYS A 62 6.95 -14.74 -8.87
C LYS A 62 6.49 -16.10 -9.39
N THR A 63 7.19 -16.61 -10.39
CA THR A 63 7.06 -18.02 -10.79
C THR A 63 7.60 -18.89 -9.64
N LYS A 64 6.80 -19.86 -9.22
CA LYS A 64 7.12 -20.80 -8.14
C LYS A 64 6.87 -22.22 -8.64
N ARG A 65 7.73 -23.13 -8.23
CA ARG A 65 7.64 -24.56 -8.58
C ARG A 65 7.40 -25.36 -7.32
N MET A 66 6.43 -26.27 -7.38
CA MET A 66 6.15 -27.24 -6.34
C MET A 66 6.18 -28.63 -6.98
N GLY A 67 7.27 -29.37 -6.74
CA GLY A 67 7.55 -30.64 -7.41
C GLY A 67 7.60 -30.48 -8.94
N ARG A 68 6.67 -31.16 -9.63
CA ARG A 68 6.54 -31.15 -11.08
C ARG A 68 5.73 -29.96 -11.62
N THR A 69 4.95 -29.28 -10.79
CA THR A 69 4.04 -28.21 -11.23
C THR A 69 4.71 -26.85 -11.11
N VAL A 70 4.64 -26.05 -12.17
CA VAL A 70 5.09 -24.66 -12.21
C VAL A 70 3.87 -23.75 -12.24
N GLY A 71 3.77 -22.85 -11.29
CA GLY A 71 2.71 -21.84 -11.21
C GLY A 71 3.27 -20.45 -10.92
N LYS A 72 2.40 -19.44 -10.87
CA LYS A 72 2.77 -18.07 -10.51
C LYS A 72 2.01 -17.63 -9.29
N THR A 73 2.67 -16.94 -8.36
CA THR A 73 1.95 -16.31 -7.25
C THR A 73 1.07 -15.18 -7.77
N ALA A 74 0.02 -14.84 -7.02
CA ALA A 74 -0.86 -13.73 -7.38
C ALA A 74 -0.06 -12.43 -7.59
N SER A 75 -0.34 -11.75 -8.71
CA SER A 75 0.10 -10.38 -8.90
C SER A 75 -0.65 -9.45 -7.95
N PHE A 76 -0.07 -8.31 -7.61
CA PHE A 76 -0.70 -7.30 -6.77
C PHE A 76 -0.21 -5.90 -7.15
N LYS A 77 -0.98 -4.88 -6.78
CA LYS A 77 -0.59 -3.48 -6.95
C LYS A 77 -0.09 -2.96 -5.61
N LYS A 78 1.09 -2.36 -5.61
CA LYS A 78 1.68 -1.70 -4.44
C LYS A 78 1.49 -0.20 -4.59
N ALA A 79 1.06 0.44 -3.51
CA ALA A 79 0.96 1.89 -3.38
C ALA A 79 1.93 2.36 -2.30
N VAL A 80 2.79 3.31 -2.65
CA VAL A 80 3.66 4.04 -1.72
C VAL A 80 3.04 5.42 -1.55
N VAL A 81 2.65 5.74 -0.33
CA VAL A 81 1.86 6.91 0.02
C VAL A 81 2.67 7.78 0.96
N LYS A 82 2.91 9.03 0.55
CA LYS A 82 3.60 10.03 1.35
C LYS A 82 2.58 10.94 2.01
N LEU A 83 2.63 11.04 3.33
CA LEU A 83 1.79 11.96 4.10
C LEU A 83 2.38 13.38 4.10
N ALA A 84 1.52 14.36 4.32
CA ALA A 84 1.96 15.73 4.55
C ALA A 84 2.74 15.84 5.87
N ALA A 85 3.69 16.78 5.94
CA ALA A 85 4.51 17.02 7.14
C ALA A 85 3.66 17.29 8.39
N ASP A 86 2.54 17.99 8.23
CA ASP A 86 1.62 18.38 9.31
C ASP A 86 0.60 17.29 9.68
N SER A 87 0.60 16.16 8.96
CA SER A 87 -0.35 15.08 9.21
C SER A 87 0.05 14.27 10.44
N LYS A 88 -0.98 13.75 11.13
CA LYS A 88 -0.84 12.67 12.10
C LYS A 88 -0.18 11.46 11.43
N ASP A 89 0.66 10.78 12.19
CA ASP A 89 1.24 9.51 11.79
C ASP A 89 0.18 8.40 11.86
N ILE A 90 0.38 7.34 11.09
CA ILE A 90 -0.55 6.20 11.09
C ILE A 90 -0.20 5.30 12.29
N GLU A 91 -1.00 5.38 13.36
CA GLU A 91 -0.81 4.62 14.62
C GLU A 91 -0.68 3.12 14.41
N PHE A 92 -1.29 2.58 13.35
CA PHE A 92 -1.17 1.15 12.99
C PHE A 92 0.28 0.69 12.75
N PHE A 93 1.19 1.61 12.38
CA PHE A 93 2.59 1.28 12.11
C PHE A 93 3.55 1.64 13.25
N THR A 94 3.13 2.41 14.25
CA THR A 94 4.02 2.89 15.32
C THR A 94 4.28 1.87 16.43
N GLY A 95 3.54 0.77 16.45
CA GLY A 95 3.67 -0.30 17.46
C GLY A 95 4.57 -1.48 17.07
N MET A 96 5.37 -1.37 15.99
CA MET A 96 6.26 -2.43 15.47
C MET A 96 7.74 -2.13 15.69
#